data_AF-A0A7C5SVA0-F1
#
_entry.id   AF-A0A7C5SVA0-F1
#
_cell.length_a   1.000
_cell.length_b   1.000
_cell.length_c   1.000
_cell.angle_alpha   90.00
_cell.angle_beta   90.00
_cell.angle_gamma   90.00
#
_symmetry.space_group_name_H-M   'P 1'
#
loop_
_entity.id
_entity.type
_entity.pdbx_description
1 polymer ?
#
loop_
_entity_poly.entity_id
_entity_poly.type
_entity_poly.pdbx_seq_one_letter_code
_entity_poly.pdbx_strand_id
1 'polypeptide(L)'
;MNFKIAVLGVPRREQIIGNGLTVAFIAIFLLIIFYDTYFFYVILLIEIGLSPFIAYDFRKLYIESKRLYGFLSILKYDSIANKILFSKGLRVTKGKFRIIGIRTPILIYDSDSVYEAETKVPIEIEKIDLDKAVSPYIITASKWATGFGCFEAFSIVDKEYEGVVFFIIRKVPFKITSEPDEIRFQFKGCAIETIIKPLNYGFEVSTYMYGCEEKFKASVELFCFNEFYGRKVKAKAKIISAHGKFVERNRMISEMKYPFLLIVTFPRRASLLDILEALGFKTPVLACSDRGEIPCKIIAKAYGKGFRAKRSYEAKLYVM
;
A
#
# COMPACT_ATOMS: atom_id res chain seq x y z
N MET A 1 -0.32 -10.79 -24.06
CA MET A 1 0.08 -10.39 -22.68
C MET A 1 -1.17 -10.14 -21.87
N ASN A 2 -1.18 -10.50 -20.57
CA ASN A 2 -2.34 -10.26 -19.70
C ASN A 2 -2.24 -8.88 -19.05
N PHE A 3 -2.81 -7.88 -19.69
CA PHE A 3 -3.09 -6.57 -19.09
C PHE A 3 -4.34 -6.69 -18.21
N LYS A 4 -4.26 -6.22 -16.96
CA LYS A 4 -5.39 -6.24 -16.04
C LYS A 4 -5.70 -4.83 -15.54
N ILE A 5 -6.99 -4.53 -15.42
CA ILE A 5 -7.48 -3.30 -14.80
C ILE A 5 -8.02 -3.66 -13.42
N ALA A 6 -7.61 -2.91 -12.39
CA ALA A 6 -8.11 -3.01 -11.04
C ALA A 6 -8.74 -1.68 -10.62
N VAL A 7 -10.00 -1.73 -10.19
CA VAL A 7 -10.73 -0.59 -9.63
C VAL A 7 -10.72 -0.72 -8.12
N LEU A 8 -10.24 0.29 -7.41
CA LEU A 8 -10.12 0.27 -5.94
C LEU A 8 -11.05 1.28 -5.29
N GLY A 9 -11.69 0.87 -4.18
CA GLY A 9 -12.43 1.77 -3.30
C GLY A 9 -13.70 2.40 -3.85
N VAL A 10 -14.11 2.06 -5.08
CA VAL A 10 -15.28 2.63 -5.76
C VAL A 10 -16.22 1.50 -6.21
N PRO A 11 -17.33 1.27 -5.49
CA PRO A 11 -18.29 0.24 -5.86
C PRO A 11 -19.03 0.58 -7.16
N ARG A 12 -19.61 -0.45 -7.79
CA ARG A 12 -20.48 -0.27 -8.95
C ARG A 12 -21.76 0.47 -8.55
N ARG A 13 -22.32 1.22 -9.49
CA ARG A 13 -23.56 1.98 -9.27
C ARG A 13 -24.71 1.11 -8.72
N GLU A 14 -24.86 -0.10 -9.22
CA GLU A 14 -25.88 -1.07 -8.77
C GLU A 14 -25.70 -1.43 -7.29
N GLN A 15 -24.47 -1.64 -6.83
CA GLN A 15 -24.15 -1.94 -5.44
C GLN A 15 -24.44 -0.74 -4.53
N ILE A 16 -24.16 0.48 -4.99
CA ILE A 16 -24.46 1.70 -4.22
C ILE A 16 -25.97 1.85 -4.03
N ILE A 17 -26.75 1.66 -5.09
CA ILE A 17 -28.21 1.75 -5.04
C ILE A 17 -28.78 0.63 -4.15
N GLY A 18 -28.28 -0.60 -4.30
CA GLY A 18 -28.67 -1.73 -3.46
C GLY A 18 -28.40 -1.47 -1.97
N ASN A 19 -27.20 -1.02 -1.62
CA ASN A 19 -26.87 -0.69 -0.22
C ASN A 19 -27.73 0.45 0.33
N GLY A 20 -28.02 1.47 -0.48
CA GLY A 20 -28.91 2.57 -0.10
C GLY A 20 -30.34 2.10 0.21
N LEU A 21 -30.88 1.19 -0.61
CA LEU A 21 -32.18 0.58 -0.36
C LEU A 21 -32.18 -0.23 0.94
N THR A 22 -31.15 -1.05 1.19
CA THR A 22 -31.03 -1.84 2.42
C THR A 22 -31.03 -0.96 3.67
N VAL A 23 -30.28 0.16 3.65
CA VAL A 23 -30.25 1.11 4.77
C VAL A 23 -31.65 1.71 5.00
N ALA A 24 -32.36 2.10 3.94
CA ALA A 24 -33.72 2.62 4.04
C ALA A 24 -34.70 1.60 4.63
N PHE A 25 -34.61 0.33 4.21
CA PHE A 25 -35.44 -0.74 4.78
C PHE A 25 -35.17 -0.97 6.27
N ILE A 26 -33.91 -0.98 6.70
CA ILE A 26 -33.53 -1.14 8.12
C ILE A 26 -34.06 0.03 8.94
N ALA A 27 -33.94 1.26 8.44
CA ALA A 27 -34.47 2.46 9.10
C ALA A 27 -35.99 2.38 9.32
N ILE A 28 -36.74 2.05 8.26
CA ILE A 28 -38.20 1.87 8.34
C ILE A 28 -38.56 0.77 9.35
N PHE A 29 -37.84 -0.35 9.35
CA PHE A 29 -38.09 -1.46 10.26
C PHE A 29 -37.82 -1.10 11.73
N LEU A 30 -36.74 -0.36 12.01
CA LEU A 30 -36.44 0.16 13.34
C LEU A 30 -37.52 1.13 13.82
N LEU A 31 -38.01 2.02 12.95
CA LEU A 31 -39.11 2.93 13.28
C LEU A 31 -40.39 2.19 13.68
N ILE A 32 -40.69 1.05 13.04
CA ILE A 32 -41.88 0.23 13.37
C ILE A 32 -41.72 -0.47 14.73
N ILE A 33 -40.52 -0.96 15.06
CA ILE A 33 -40.27 -1.69 16.32
C ILE A 33 -40.29 -0.76 17.53
N PHE A 34 -39.73 0.44 17.42
CA PHE A 34 -39.55 1.38 18.54
C PHE A 34 -40.69 2.41 18.64
N TYR A 35 -41.93 1.98 18.41
CA TYR A 35 -43.13 2.83 18.38
C TYR A 35 -43.49 3.51 19.72
N ASP A 36 -42.76 3.22 20.79
CA ASP A 36 -42.92 3.90 22.09
C ASP A 36 -42.43 5.35 22.00
N THR A 37 -43.29 6.30 22.37
CA THR A 37 -43.15 7.74 22.05
C THR A 37 -41.82 8.35 22.46
N TYR A 38 -41.22 7.93 23.57
CA TYR A 38 -39.94 8.47 24.04
C TYR A 38 -38.74 7.99 23.18
N PHE A 39 -38.72 6.71 22.81
CA PHE A 39 -37.65 6.14 21.98
C PHE A 39 -37.73 6.64 20.54
N PHE A 40 -38.95 6.88 20.04
CA PHE A 40 -39.21 7.47 18.74
C PHE A 40 -38.50 8.83 18.56
N TYR A 41 -38.65 9.77 19.52
CA TYR A 41 -38.00 11.09 19.41
C TYR A 41 -36.47 11.03 19.44
N VAL A 42 -35.90 10.10 20.22
CA VAL A 42 -34.44 9.91 20.29
C VAL A 42 -33.90 9.34 18.99
N ILE A 43 -34.56 8.32 18.42
CA ILE A 43 -34.19 7.75 17.12
C ILE A 43 -34.35 8.79 16.01
N LEU A 44 -35.44 9.56 16.02
CA LEU A 44 -35.67 10.62 15.04
C LEU A 44 -34.58 11.71 15.09
N LEU A 45 -34.14 12.12 16.28
CA LEU A 45 -33.02 13.06 16.46
C LEU A 45 -31.70 12.50 15.93
N ILE A 46 -31.42 11.22 16.17
CA ILE A 46 -30.25 10.51 15.66
C ILE A 46 -30.33 10.39 14.13
N GLU A 47 -31.49 10.09 13.56
CA GLU A 47 -31.71 10.01 12.11
C GLU A 47 -31.60 11.37 11.43
N ILE A 48 -32.18 12.44 11.98
CA ILE A 48 -32.05 13.81 11.44
C ILE A 48 -30.58 14.25 11.49
N GLY A 49 -29.82 13.81 12.50
CA GLY A 49 -28.39 14.07 12.62
C GLY A 49 -27.53 13.25 11.65
N LEU A 50 -27.78 11.95 11.49
CA LEU A 50 -26.94 11.01 10.71
C LEU A 50 -27.34 10.95 9.22
N SER A 51 -28.61 11.11 8.90
CA SER A 51 -29.12 10.99 7.51
C SER A 51 -28.46 11.97 6.54
N PRO A 52 -28.13 13.23 6.90
CA PRO A 52 -27.44 14.13 5.98
C PRO A 52 -26.00 13.67 5.70
N PHE A 53 -25.29 13.12 6.71
CA PHE A 53 -23.94 12.58 6.53
C PHE A 53 -23.95 11.35 5.65
N ILE A 54 -24.86 10.41 5.93
CA ILE A 54 -25.05 9.19 5.13
C ILE A 54 -25.42 9.57 3.68
N ALA A 55 -26.40 10.47 3.50
CA ALA A 55 -26.82 10.93 2.18
C ALA A 55 -25.72 11.67 1.42
N TYR A 56 -24.91 12.48 2.10
CA TYR A 56 -23.74 13.15 1.51
C TYR A 56 -22.72 12.13 1.01
N ASP A 57 -22.37 11.14 1.83
CA ASP A 57 -21.43 10.10 1.47
C ASP A 57 -21.95 9.22 0.32
N PHE A 58 -23.23 8.86 0.32
CA PHE A 58 -23.89 8.15 -0.78
C PHE A 58 -23.85 8.95 -2.08
N ARG A 59 -24.22 10.23 -2.03
CA ARG A 59 -24.19 11.12 -3.22
C ARG A 59 -22.76 11.23 -3.77
N LYS A 60 -21.79 11.42 -2.88
CA LYS A 60 -20.37 11.51 -3.25
C LYS A 60 -19.88 10.22 -3.92
N LEU A 61 -20.14 9.06 -3.30
CA LEU A 61 -19.80 7.75 -3.87
C LEU A 61 -20.47 7.51 -5.22
N TYR A 62 -21.73 7.90 -5.37
CA TYR A 62 -22.46 7.77 -6.63
C TYR A 62 -21.83 8.61 -7.75
N ILE A 63 -21.44 9.86 -7.46
CA ILE A 63 -20.76 10.74 -8.42
C ILE A 63 -19.39 10.15 -8.79
N GLU A 64 -18.60 9.72 -7.81
CA GLU A 64 -17.29 9.08 -8.03
C GLU A 64 -17.43 7.81 -8.88
N SER A 65 -18.42 6.96 -8.60
CA SER A 65 -18.73 5.77 -9.40
C SER A 65 -19.09 6.14 -10.85
N LYS A 66 -19.99 7.10 -11.05
CA LYS A 66 -20.36 7.57 -12.40
C LYS A 66 -19.13 8.05 -13.18
N ARG A 67 -18.28 8.86 -12.55
CA ARG A 67 -17.04 9.39 -13.15
C ARG A 67 -16.04 8.28 -13.49
N LEU A 68 -15.79 7.36 -12.56
CA LEU A 68 -14.83 6.28 -12.73
C LEU A 68 -15.26 5.30 -13.82
N TYR A 69 -16.50 4.81 -13.78
CA TYR A 69 -16.98 3.85 -14.77
C TYR A 69 -17.23 4.51 -16.13
N GLY A 70 -17.51 5.83 -16.15
CA GLY A 70 -17.44 6.64 -17.38
C GLY A 70 -16.03 6.68 -17.97
N PHE A 71 -15.00 6.89 -17.14
CA PHE A 71 -13.61 6.83 -17.60
C PHE A 71 -13.22 5.44 -18.12
N LEU A 72 -13.68 4.37 -17.48
CA LEU A 72 -13.38 3.01 -17.94
C LEU A 72 -14.00 2.70 -19.31
N SER A 73 -15.11 3.33 -19.68
CA SER A 73 -15.77 3.06 -20.97
C SER A 73 -15.03 3.65 -22.17
N ILE A 74 -14.25 4.71 -21.96
CA ILE A 74 -13.43 5.34 -23.00
C ILE A 74 -12.04 4.72 -23.14
N LEU A 75 -11.65 3.86 -22.19
CA LEU A 75 -10.36 3.19 -22.15
C LEU A 75 -10.37 1.95 -23.05
N LYS A 76 -9.44 1.90 -24.01
CA LYS A 76 -9.23 0.72 -24.88
C LYS A 76 -7.79 0.23 -24.74
N TYR A 77 -7.63 -1.06 -24.54
CA TYR A 77 -6.31 -1.69 -24.57
C TYR A 77 -6.04 -2.29 -25.95
N ASP A 78 -5.04 -1.76 -26.65
CA ASP A 78 -4.51 -2.33 -27.88
C ASP A 78 -3.36 -3.28 -27.55
N SER A 79 -3.65 -4.58 -27.63
CA SER A 79 -2.67 -5.63 -27.35
C SER A 79 -1.57 -5.78 -28.40
N ILE A 80 -1.81 -5.32 -29.63
CA ILE A 80 -0.83 -5.42 -30.73
C ILE A 80 0.20 -4.31 -30.58
N ALA A 81 -0.27 -3.09 -30.35
CA ALA A 81 0.59 -1.91 -30.17
C ALA A 81 1.07 -1.71 -28.73
N ASN A 82 0.67 -2.59 -27.80
CA ASN A 82 0.91 -2.52 -26.35
C ASN A 82 0.62 -1.13 -25.75
N LYS A 83 -0.55 -0.57 -26.09
CA LYS A 83 -0.94 0.79 -25.72
C LYS A 83 -2.31 0.83 -25.05
N ILE A 84 -2.47 1.76 -24.13
CA ILE A 84 -3.78 2.22 -23.68
C ILE A 84 -4.16 3.39 -24.57
N LEU A 85 -5.31 3.32 -25.21
CA LEU A 85 -5.89 4.37 -26.04
C LEU A 85 -7.12 4.93 -25.33
N PHE A 86 -7.32 6.23 -25.41
CA PHE A 86 -8.54 6.89 -24.98
C PHE A 86 -9.33 7.30 -26.22
N SER A 87 -10.65 7.05 -26.23
CA SER A 87 -11.51 7.45 -27.36
C SER A 87 -11.61 8.97 -27.55
N LYS A 88 -11.15 9.74 -26.57
CA LYS A 88 -11.08 11.19 -26.56
C LYS A 88 -9.81 11.62 -25.83
N GLY A 89 -9.19 12.73 -26.27
CA GLY A 89 -8.10 13.37 -25.54
C GLY A 89 -8.53 13.71 -24.10
N LEU A 90 -7.69 13.35 -23.14
CA LEU A 90 -7.91 13.58 -21.71
C LEU A 90 -6.90 14.59 -21.19
N ARG A 91 -7.38 15.59 -20.46
CA ARG A 91 -6.50 16.48 -19.70
C ARG A 91 -6.23 15.88 -18.33
N VAL A 92 -4.95 15.67 -18.04
CA VAL A 92 -4.49 15.08 -16.79
C VAL A 92 -3.40 15.93 -16.16
N THR A 93 -3.32 15.88 -14.83
CA THR A 93 -2.09 16.25 -14.13
C THR A 93 -1.29 14.98 -13.86
N LYS A 94 0.04 15.10 -13.85
CA LYS A 94 0.98 14.05 -13.47
C LYS A 94 1.56 14.36 -12.09
N GLY A 95 1.72 13.34 -11.27
CA GLY A 95 2.21 13.49 -9.90
C GLY A 95 2.39 12.18 -9.16
N LYS A 96 2.28 12.23 -7.84
CA LYS A 96 2.45 11.05 -6.96
C LYS A 96 1.15 10.68 -6.28
N PHE A 97 0.72 9.43 -6.46
CA PHE A 97 -0.27 8.81 -5.61
C PHE A 97 0.43 8.16 -4.42
N ARG A 98 0.12 8.63 -3.21
CA ARG A 98 0.72 8.14 -1.97
C ARG A 98 -0.36 7.52 -1.11
N ILE A 99 0.00 6.46 -0.42
CA ILE A 99 -0.90 5.73 0.46
C ILE A 99 -0.17 5.31 1.72
N ILE A 100 -0.83 5.42 2.86
CA ILE A 100 -0.36 4.88 4.13
C ILE A 100 -1.38 3.86 4.62
N GLY A 101 -0.89 2.71 5.08
CA GLY A 101 -1.65 1.83 5.97
C GLY A 101 -1.15 1.99 7.40
N ILE A 102 -2.02 2.34 8.33
CA ILE A 102 -1.72 2.42 9.77
C ILE A 102 -2.67 1.48 10.50
N ARG A 103 -2.11 0.69 11.42
CA ARG A 103 -2.96 0.00 12.39
C ARG A 103 -3.16 0.90 13.59
N THR A 104 -4.43 1.24 13.86
CA THR A 104 -4.79 2.00 15.06
C THR A 104 -4.60 1.13 16.32
N PRO A 105 -4.50 1.74 17.52
CA PRO A 105 -4.40 1.02 18.79
C PRO A 105 -5.53 0.01 19.05
N ILE A 106 -6.71 0.22 18.44
CA ILE A 106 -7.91 -0.64 18.56
C ILE A 106 -7.93 -1.71 17.44
N LEU A 107 -6.79 -1.96 16.80
CA LEU A 107 -6.62 -2.93 15.70
C LEU A 107 -7.41 -2.60 14.42
N ILE A 108 -8.08 -1.45 14.34
CA ILE A 108 -8.74 -0.97 13.12
C ILE A 108 -7.66 -0.56 12.12
N TYR A 109 -7.78 -1.05 10.89
CA TYR A 109 -6.93 -0.67 9.78
C TYR A 109 -7.42 0.68 9.25
N ASP A 110 -6.59 1.71 9.41
CA ASP A 110 -6.83 3.01 8.81
C ASP A 110 -5.90 3.16 7.60
N SER A 111 -6.44 3.70 6.52
CA SER A 111 -5.66 3.97 5.33
C SER A 111 -6.03 5.31 4.75
N ASP A 112 -5.01 6.13 4.51
CA ASP A 112 -5.17 7.40 3.84
C ASP A 112 -4.42 7.36 2.51
N SER A 113 -5.10 7.78 1.45
CA SER A 113 -4.55 7.83 0.09
C SER A 113 -4.78 9.20 -0.53
N VAL A 114 -3.76 9.73 -1.18
CA VAL A 114 -3.76 11.12 -1.67
C VAL A 114 -3.03 11.18 -2.99
N TYR A 115 -3.47 12.12 -3.82
CA TYR A 115 -2.77 12.49 -5.03
C TYR A 115 -2.13 13.87 -4.85
N GLU A 116 -0.82 13.95 -5.08
CA GLU A 116 -0.03 15.18 -5.09
C GLU A 116 0.37 15.48 -6.53
N ALA A 117 -0.23 16.52 -7.14
CA ALA A 117 0.13 16.95 -8.48
C ALA A 117 1.55 17.54 -8.50
N GLU A 118 2.39 17.08 -9.42
CA GLU A 118 3.72 17.67 -9.68
C GLU A 118 3.65 18.66 -10.84
N THR A 119 2.79 18.38 -11.84
CA THR A 119 2.53 19.30 -12.95
C THR A 119 1.49 20.34 -12.58
N LYS A 120 1.83 21.63 -12.70
CA LYS A 120 0.89 22.73 -12.48
C LYS A 120 -0.09 22.94 -13.63
N VAL A 121 0.32 22.61 -14.85
CA VAL A 121 -0.49 22.74 -16.06
C VAL A 121 -0.94 21.35 -16.51
N PRO A 122 -2.25 21.14 -16.77
CA PRO A 122 -2.73 19.88 -17.32
C PRO A 122 -2.09 19.55 -18.67
N ILE A 123 -1.75 18.28 -18.86
CA ILE A 123 -1.21 17.71 -20.10
C ILE A 123 -2.33 16.94 -20.77
N GLU A 124 -2.44 17.08 -22.09
CA GLU A 124 -3.37 16.27 -22.87
C GLU A 124 -2.74 14.93 -23.24
N ILE A 125 -3.46 13.85 -22.97
CA ILE A 125 -3.06 12.48 -23.29
C ILE A 125 -4.15 11.82 -24.13
N GLU A 126 -3.74 11.20 -25.24
CA GLU A 126 -4.63 10.38 -26.07
C GLU A 126 -4.28 8.90 -25.97
N LYS A 127 -3.02 8.60 -25.59
CA LYS A 127 -2.51 7.24 -25.46
C LYS A 127 -1.39 7.15 -24.45
N ILE A 128 -1.21 5.96 -23.89
CA ILE A 128 -0.09 5.60 -23.02
C ILE A 128 0.60 4.37 -23.60
N ASP A 129 1.89 4.52 -23.85
CA ASP A 129 2.78 3.45 -24.33
C ASP A 129 3.26 2.61 -23.14
N LEU A 130 2.83 1.35 -23.06
CA LEU A 130 3.16 0.48 -21.92
C LEU A 130 4.61 0.00 -21.94
N ASP A 131 5.28 0.00 -23.09
CA ASP A 131 6.69 -0.36 -23.17
C ASP A 131 7.58 0.71 -22.53
N LYS A 132 7.13 1.97 -22.61
CA LYS A 132 7.80 3.15 -22.06
C LYS A 132 7.30 3.57 -20.68
N ALA A 133 6.12 3.11 -20.25
CA ALA A 133 5.54 3.45 -18.96
C ALA A 133 6.16 2.61 -17.82
N VAL A 134 7.44 2.85 -17.50
CA VAL A 134 8.04 2.39 -16.24
C VAL A 134 7.79 3.46 -15.19
N SER A 135 6.60 3.45 -14.60
CA SER A 135 6.30 4.36 -13.49
C SER A 135 7.07 3.90 -12.25
N PRO A 136 7.91 4.76 -11.64
CA PRO A 136 8.62 4.44 -10.42
C PRO A 136 7.62 4.28 -9.29
N TYR A 137 7.70 3.15 -8.60
CA TYR A 137 6.90 2.88 -7.42
C TYR A 137 7.77 2.34 -6.29
N ILE A 138 7.28 2.52 -5.07
CA ILE A 138 7.75 1.79 -3.91
C ILE A 138 6.55 1.39 -3.07
N ILE A 139 6.56 0.15 -2.59
CA ILE A 139 5.58 -0.39 -1.69
C ILE A 139 6.33 -1.09 -0.56
N THR A 140 6.02 -0.72 0.67
CA THR A 140 6.50 -1.43 1.85
C THR A 140 5.34 -1.67 2.80
N ALA A 141 5.23 -2.89 3.30
CA ALA A 141 4.28 -3.22 4.35
C ALA A 141 4.83 -4.28 5.28
N SER A 142 4.59 -4.10 6.58
CA SER A 142 4.86 -5.11 7.60
C SER A 142 3.89 -6.29 7.49
N LYS A 143 4.10 -7.35 8.29
CA LYS A 143 3.16 -8.49 8.43
C LYS A 143 1.72 -8.04 8.69
N TRP A 144 1.54 -6.92 9.37
CA TRP A 144 0.23 -6.36 9.75
C TRP A 144 -0.28 -5.31 8.76
N ALA A 145 0.29 -5.25 7.56
CA ALA A 145 -0.04 -4.27 6.51
C ALA A 145 0.14 -2.80 6.89
N THR A 146 0.81 -2.50 8.02
CA THR A 146 1.29 -1.16 8.33
C THR A 146 2.49 -0.83 7.45
N GLY A 147 2.42 0.29 6.74
CA GLY A 147 3.43 0.69 5.77
C GLY A 147 2.94 1.79 4.84
N PHE A 148 3.54 1.88 3.65
CA PHE A 148 3.16 2.88 2.66
C PHE A 148 3.38 2.39 1.23
N GLY A 149 2.69 3.04 0.30
CA GLY A 149 2.93 2.95 -1.14
C GLY A 149 3.11 4.35 -1.73
N CYS A 150 3.95 4.47 -2.74
CA CYS A 150 4.14 5.69 -3.48
C CYS A 150 4.31 5.33 -4.95
N PHE A 151 3.44 5.87 -5.79
CA PHE A 151 3.30 5.55 -7.21
C PHE A 151 3.33 6.85 -8.00
N GLU A 152 4.02 6.85 -9.12
CA GLU A 152 3.78 7.87 -10.13
C GLU A 152 2.38 7.64 -10.75
N ALA A 153 1.57 8.70 -10.83
CA ALA A 153 0.17 8.61 -11.19
C ALA A 153 -0.32 9.83 -11.97
N PHE A 154 -1.49 9.65 -12.59
CA PHE A 154 -2.21 10.69 -13.32
C PHE A 154 -3.55 10.96 -12.67
N SER A 155 -3.97 12.22 -12.63
CA SER A 155 -5.30 12.63 -12.16
C SER A 155 -6.02 13.42 -13.24
N ILE A 156 -7.25 13.03 -13.56
CA ILE A 156 -8.03 13.66 -14.63
C ILE A 156 -8.66 14.95 -14.14
N VAL A 157 -8.52 16.02 -14.95
CA VAL A 157 -9.10 17.35 -14.64
C VAL A 157 -10.36 17.66 -15.44
N ASP A 158 -10.68 16.86 -16.46
CA ASP A 158 -11.91 17.04 -17.23
C ASP A 158 -13.13 16.78 -16.35
N LYS A 159 -14.10 17.71 -16.35
CA LYS A 159 -15.29 17.67 -15.48
C LYS A 159 -16.05 16.34 -15.49
N GLU A 160 -16.04 15.65 -16.62
CA GLU A 160 -16.72 14.37 -16.81
C GLU A 160 -16.12 13.23 -15.96
N TYR A 161 -14.80 13.26 -15.75
CA TYR A 161 -14.04 12.22 -15.03
C TYR A 161 -13.19 12.82 -13.90
N GLU A 162 -13.50 14.03 -13.48
CA GLU A 162 -12.68 14.84 -12.59
C GLU A 162 -12.39 14.10 -11.27
N GLY A 163 -11.11 14.06 -10.92
CA GLY A 163 -10.60 13.46 -9.70
C GLY A 163 -10.34 11.95 -9.79
N VAL A 164 -10.66 11.30 -10.92
CA VAL A 164 -10.22 9.94 -11.19
C VAL A 164 -8.69 9.93 -11.26
N VAL A 165 -8.07 9.09 -10.44
CA VAL A 165 -6.63 8.86 -10.41
C VAL A 165 -6.34 7.49 -10.97
N PHE A 166 -5.37 7.38 -11.86
CA PHE A 166 -4.90 6.10 -12.37
C PHE A 166 -3.39 6.05 -12.48
N PHE A 167 -2.85 4.84 -12.36
CA PHE A 167 -1.42 4.57 -12.48
C PHE A 167 -1.18 3.15 -12.96
N ILE A 168 -0.05 2.96 -13.64
CA ILE A 168 0.34 1.70 -14.26
C ILE A 168 1.49 1.13 -13.47
N ILE A 169 1.36 -0.14 -13.07
CA ILE A 169 2.41 -0.89 -12.40
C ILE A 169 2.88 -1.99 -13.35
N ARG A 170 4.17 -1.96 -13.66
CA ARG A 170 4.87 -2.98 -14.43
C ARG A 170 5.68 -3.86 -13.50
N LYS A 171 5.59 -5.18 -13.69
CA LYS A 171 6.48 -6.14 -13.04
C LYS A 171 7.90 -5.96 -13.60
N VAL A 172 8.79 -5.43 -12.77
CA VAL A 172 10.22 -5.29 -13.07
C VAL A 172 11.00 -6.15 -12.08
N PRO A 173 11.93 -7.02 -12.52
CA PRO A 173 12.81 -7.72 -11.60
C PRO A 173 13.68 -6.70 -10.87
N PHE A 174 13.73 -6.80 -9.54
CA PHE A 174 14.60 -5.98 -8.71
C PHE A 174 15.39 -6.88 -7.77
N LYS A 175 16.65 -6.55 -7.52
CA LYS A 175 17.48 -7.22 -6.52
C LYS A 175 17.86 -6.19 -5.47
N ILE A 176 17.79 -6.59 -4.20
CA ILE A 176 18.10 -5.70 -3.09
C ILE A 176 19.44 -6.11 -2.49
N THR A 177 20.38 -5.17 -2.45
CA THR A 177 21.66 -5.29 -1.75
C THR A 177 21.68 -4.36 -0.54
N SER A 178 22.69 -4.54 0.32
CA SER A 178 22.86 -3.67 1.47
C SER A 178 24.28 -3.15 1.58
N GLU A 179 24.44 -1.98 2.20
CA GLU A 179 25.77 -1.45 2.52
C GLU A 179 25.84 -1.18 4.03
N PRO A 180 26.67 -1.93 4.79
CA PRO A 180 27.50 -3.06 4.33
C PRO A 180 26.66 -4.30 3.94
N ASP A 181 27.18 -5.19 3.09
CA ASP A 181 26.57 -6.48 2.72
C ASP A 181 26.50 -7.46 3.91
N GLU A 182 27.35 -7.20 4.90
CA GLU A 182 27.52 -8.00 6.09
C GLU A 182 27.65 -7.13 7.33
N ILE A 183 26.91 -7.51 8.37
CA ILE A 183 26.95 -6.85 9.68
C ILE A 183 27.50 -7.85 10.70
N ARG A 184 28.71 -7.60 11.20
CA ARG A 184 29.36 -8.39 12.26
C ARG A 184 29.53 -7.59 13.53
N PHE A 185 29.15 -8.17 14.66
CA PHE A 185 29.41 -7.55 15.96
C PHE A 185 29.43 -8.56 17.11
N GLN A 186 30.17 -8.22 18.16
CA GLN A 186 30.20 -9.00 19.39
C GLN A 186 29.22 -8.44 20.43
N PHE A 187 28.60 -9.31 21.21
CA PHE A 187 27.70 -8.96 22.30
C PHE A 187 27.83 -9.98 23.43
N LYS A 188 28.37 -9.57 24.58
CA LYS A 188 28.54 -10.41 25.79
C LYS A 188 29.19 -11.78 25.49
N GLY A 189 30.30 -11.78 24.75
CA GLY A 189 31.03 -13.01 24.38
C GLY A 189 30.44 -13.77 23.17
N CYS A 190 29.18 -13.53 22.79
CA CYS A 190 28.64 -14.00 21.52
C CYS A 190 29.14 -13.15 20.35
N ALA A 191 29.48 -13.78 19.25
CA ALA A 191 29.62 -13.11 17.98
C ALA A 191 28.37 -13.34 17.12
N ILE A 192 27.90 -12.27 16.50
CA ILE A 192 26.68 -12.21 15.70
C ILE A 192 27.06 -11.68 14.32
N GLU A 193 26.67 -12.45 13.30
CA GLU A 193 26.96 -12.16 11.90
C GLU A 193 25.63 -12.20 11.13
N THR A 194 25.33 -11.12 10.41
CA THR A 194 24.13 -11.01 9.59
C THR A 194 24.54 -10.76 8.15
N ILE A 195 24.16 -11.65 7.25
CA ILE A 195 24.48 -11.61 5.83
C ILE A 195 23.19 -11.39 5.04
N ILE A 196 23.22 -10.45 4.10
CA ILE A 196 22.09 -10.13 3.22
C ILE A 196 22.46 -10.59 1.81
N LYS A 197 21.70 -11.57 1.29
CA LYS A 197 21.89 -12.11 -0.05
C LYS A 197 20.80 -11.59 -0.99
N PRO A 198 21.14 -10.97 -2.13
CA PRO A 198 20.14 -10.50 -3.09
C PRO A 198 19.40 -11.69 -3.72
N LEU A 199 18.09 -11.54 -3.93
CA LEU A 199 17.23 -12.47 -4.67
C LEU A 199 16.51 -11.72 -5.79
N ASN A 200 16.03 -12.45 -6.81
CA ASN A 200 15.07 -11.86 -7.74
C ASN A 200 13.78 -11.52 -6.97
N TYR A 201 13.33 -10.27 -7.07
CA TYR A 201 12.18 -9.72 -6.36
C TYR A 201 12.34 -9.66 -4.83
N GLY A 202 13.57 -9.50 -4.33
CA GLY A 202 13.81 -9.26 -2.90
C GLY A 202 15.19 -9.67 -2.39
N PHE A 203 15.24 -10.25 -1.19
CA PHE A 203 16.48 -10.63 -0.51
C PHE A 203 16.26 -11.74 0.54
N GLU A 204 17.35 -12.42 0.87
CA GLU A 204 17.46 -13.38 1.97
C GLU A 204 18.37 -12.81 3.05
N VAL A 205 17.93 -12.88 4.30
CA VAL A 205 18.73 -12.51 5.47
C VAL A 205 19.08 -13.77 6.23
N SER A 206 20.36 -13.98 6.47
CA SER A 206 20.86 -15.05 7.33
C SER A 206 21.52 -14.46 8.56
N THR A 207 21.14 -14.92 9.75
CA THR A 207 21.77 -14.48 11.01
C THR A 207 22.41 -15.68 11.70
N TYR A 208 23.70 -15.56 11.97
CA TYR A 208 24.54 -16.55 12.62
C TYR A 208 24.92 -16.04 14.01
N MET A 209 24.85 -16.95 14.98
CA MET A 209 25.30 -16.69 16.35
C MET A 209 26.26 -17.79 16.77
N TYR A 210 27.43 -17.41 17.27
CA TYR A 210 28.49 -18.34 17.69
C TYR A 210 29.17 -17.87 18.98
N GLY A 211 29.72 -18.83 19.74
CA GLY A 211 30.37 -18.54 21.03
C GLY A 211 29.42 -18.17 22.16
N CYS A 212 28.14 -18.53 22.05
CA CYS A 212 27.13 -18.18 23.05
C CYS A 212 27.04 -19.20 24.18
N GLU A 213 27.49 -18.82 25.37
CA GLU A 213 27.37 -19.63 26.59
C GLU A 213 25.96 -19.58 27.20
N GLU A 214 25.20 -18.51 26.96
CA GLU A 214 23.83 -18.32 27.45
C GLU A 214 22.77 -18.22 26.32
N LYS A 215 21.48 -18.21 26.72
CA LYS A 215 20.36 -17.95 25.79
C LYS A 215 20.33 -16.48 25.38
N PHE A 216 20.88 -16.16 24.20
CA PHE A 216 20.78 -14.84 23.58
C PHE A 216 19.77 -14.82 22.44
N LYS A 217 19.31 -13.61 22.10
CA LYS A 217 18.39 -13.37 20.99
C LYS A 217 18.95 -12.31 20.05
N ALA A 218 18.96 -12.63 18.76
CA ALA A 218 19.19 -11.67 17.71
C ALA A 218 17.88 -11.36 16.97
N SER A 219 17.73 -10.14 16.48
CA SER A 219 16.64 -9.80 15.58
C SER A 219 17.13 -8.93 14.45
N VAL A 220 16.72 -9.24 13.23
CA VAL A 220 16.88 -8.35 12.10
C VAL A 220 15.55 -7.67 11.84
N GLU A 221 15.60 -6.35 11.72
CA GLU A 221 14.42 -5.53 11.52
C GLU A 221 14.57 -4.69 10.25
N LEU A 222 13.65 -4.85 9.31
CA LEU A 222 13.55 -3.95 8.16
C LEU A 222 12.79 -2.70 8.61
N PHE A 223 13.44 -1.54 8.51
CA PHE A 223 12.88 -0.24 8.85
C PHE A 223 12.79 0.64 7.60
N CYS A 224 11.58 0.85 7.11
CA CYS A 224 11.33 1.78 6.02
C CYS A 224 10.73 3.07 6.52
N PHE A 225 11.16 4.19 5.93
CA PHE A 225 10.71 5.54 6.27
C PHE A 225 10.13 6.21 5.04
N ASN A 226 9.05 6.96 5.21
CA ASN A 226 8.60 7.91 4.20
C ASN A 226 8.09 9.15 4.91
N GLU A 227 8.56 10.32 4.49
CA GLU A 227 8.07 11.60 4.96
C GLU A 227 6.85 11.98 4.12
N PHE A 228 5.66 11.67 4.67
CA PHE A 228 4.39 12.01 4.07
C PHE A 228 3.55 12.77 5.11
N TYR A 229 2.94 13.89 4.73
CA TYR A 229 2.31 14.86 5.65
C TYR A 229 3.22 15.40 6.76
N GLY A 230 4.54 15.44 6.53
CA GLY A 230 5.51 15.81 7.58
C GLY A 230 5.68 14.73 8.66
N ARG A 231 5.10 13.53 8.49
CA ARG A 231 5.21 12.40 9.41
C ARG A 231 6.11 11.32 8.80
N LYS A 232 6.94 10.70 9.65
CA LYS A 232 7.78 9.56 9.27
C LYS A 232 6.99 8.26 9.45
N VAL A 233 6.58 7.64 8.35
CA VAL A 233 5.94 6.31 8.38
C VAL A 233 7.00 5.26 8.61
N LYS A 234 6.90 4.47 9.69
CA LYS A 234 7.84 3.38 9.97
C LYS A 234 7.19 2.03 9.71
N ALA A 235 7.62 1.35 8.64
CA ALA A 235 7.30 -0.07 8.48
C ALA A 235 8.38 -0.89 9.18
N LYS A 236 7.99 -1.68 10.18
CA LYS A 236 8.89 -2.60 10.90
C LYS A 236 8.48 -4.04 10.62
N ALA A 237 9.33 -4.78 9.91
CA ALA A 237 9.24 -6.24 9.87
C ALA A 237 10.28 -6.80 10.84
N LYS A 238 9.88 -7.71 11.75
CA LYS A 238 10.76 -8.29 12.77
C LYS A 238 11.03 -9.76 12.47
N ILE A 239 12.30 -10.12 12.43
CA ILE A 239 12.83 -11.48 12.37
C ILE A 239 13.43 -11.79 13.74
N ILE A 240 13.20 -12.98 14.32
CA ILE A 240 13.59 -13.31 15.70
C ILE A 240 14.33 -14.65 15.72
N SER A 241 15.59 -14.61 16.13
CA SER A 241 16.41 -15.81 16.41
C SER A 241 16.65 -15.96 17.90
N ALA A 242 16.56 -17.17 18.43
CA ALA A 242 16.96 -17.48 19.80
C ALA A 242 17.76 -18.79 19.87
N HIS A 243 18.93 -18.72 20.52
CA HIS A 243 19.66 -19.82 21.20
C HIS A 243 20.75 -20.61 20.43
N GLY A 244 21.92 -20.85 21.08
CA GLY A 244 23.00 -21.79 20.67
C GLY A 244 23.69 -21.50 19.33
N LYS A 245 24.69 -22.30 18.92
CA LYS A 245 25.21 -22.27 17.53
C LYS A 245 24.03 -22.49 16.58
N PHE A 246 23.55 -21.43 15.94
CA PHE A 246 22.29 -21.46 15.21
C PHE A 246 22.32 -20.51 14.02
N VAL A 247 21.59 -20.90 12.98
CA VAL A 247 21.43 -20.14 11.74
C VAL A 247 19.95 -19.99 11.47
N GLU A 248 19.47 -18.75 11.45
CA GLU A 248 18.13 -18.45 10.96
C GLU A 248 18.22 -17.87 9.55
N ARG A 249 17.45 -18.44 8.62
CA ARG A 249 17.31 -17.90 7.25
C ARG A 249 15.90 -17.40 7.05
N ASN A 250 15.78 -16.13 6.67
CA ASN A 250 14.53 -15.49 6.37
C ASN A 250 14.56 -14.92 4.96
N ARG A 251 13.44 -15.04 4.25
CA ARG A 251 13.33 -14.60 2.86
C ARG A 251 12.19 -13.61 2.72
N MET A 252 12.43 -12.59 1.93
CA MET A 252 11.42 -11.62 1.52
C MET A 252 11.35 -11.63 0.00
N ILE A 253 10.21 -12.07 -0.54
CA ILE A 253 9.97 -12.18 -1.97
C ILE A 253 8.67 -11.44 -2.28
N SER A 254 8.75 -10.44 -3.14
CA SER A 254 7.60 -9.61 -3.55
C SER A 254 7.42 -9.72 -5.06
N GLU A 255 7.08 -10.91 -5.52
CA GLU A 255 6.82 -11.17 -6.93
C GLU A 255 5.36 -10.85 -7.29
N MET A 256 5.17 -10.03 -8.32
CA MET A 256 3.83 -9.68 -8.83
C MET A 256 3.24 -10.82 -9.66
N LYS A 257 1.92 -11.02 -9.52
CA LYS A 257 1.17 -12.01 -10.32
C LYS A 257 1.02 -11.59 -11.78
N TYR A 258 0.77 -10.31 -12.05
CA TYR A 258 0.51 -9.79 -13.39
C TYR A 258 1.70 -8.98 -13.91
N PRO A 259 2.02 -9.05 -15.22
CA PRO A 259 3.11 -8.29 -15.80
C PRO A 259 2.80 -6.78 -15.89
N PHE A 260 1.54 -6.44 -16.14
CA PHE A 260 1.02 -5.08 -16.20
C PHE A 260 -0.32 -5.00 -15.49
N LEU A 261 -0.45 -4.03 -14.59
CA LEU A 261 -1.70 -3.72 -13.88
C LEU A 261 -1.98 -2.22 -13.96
N LEU A 262 -3.11 -1.83 -14.52
CA LEU A 262 -3.65 -0.48 -14.40
C LEU A 262 -4.53 -0.41 -13.15
N ILE A 263 -4.17 0.46 -12.22
CA ILE A 263 -5.00 0.74 -11.05
C ILE A 263 -5.74 2.05 -11.28
N VAL A 264 -7.05 2.05 -11.03
CA VAL A 264 -7.94 3.20 -11.15
C VAL A 264 -8.69 3.39 -9.83
N THR A 265 -8.68 4.60 -9.29
CA THR A 265 -9.25 4.92 -7.97
C THR A 265 -9.58 6.41 -7.85
N PHE A 266 -10.09 6.82 -6.69
CA PHE A 266 -10.07 8.20 -6.22
C PHE A 266 -9.10 8.37 -5.03
N PRO A 267 -8.63 9.59 -4.74
CA PRO A 267 -8.01 9.91 -3.46
C PRO A 267 -8.94 9.54 -2.30
N ARG A 268 -8.36 9.06 -1.19
CA ARG A 268 -9.04 8.61 0.04
C ARG A 268 -9.95 7.40 -0.13
N ARG A 269 -9.88 6.70 -1.27
CA ARG A 269 -10.67 5.49 -1.55
C ARG A 269 -9.84 4.22 -1.60
N ALA A 270 -8.58 4.28 -2.00
CA ALA A 270 -7.72 3.11 -1.97
C ALA A 270 -7.13 2.90 -0.58
N SER A 271 -7.08 1.64 -0.12
CA SER A 271 -6.28 1.19 1.01
C SER A 271 -5.01 0.48 0.56
N LEU A 272 -3.96 0.47 1.40
CA LEU A 272 -2.71 -0.20 1.05
C LEU A 272 -2.95 -1.72 0.93
N LEU A 273 -3.84 -2.29 1.74
CA LEU A 273 -4.26 -3.69 1.61
C LEU A 273 -4.88 -3.99 0.25
N ASP A 274 -5.81 -3.15 -0.24
CA ASP A 274 -6.46 -3.37 -1.54
C ASP A 274 -5.44 -3.38 -2.68
N ILE A 275 -4.44 -2.50 -2.61
CA ILE A 275 -3.36 -2.44 -3.59
C ILE A 275 -2.50 -3.71 -3.53
N LEU A 276 -2.14 -4.19 -2.33
CA LEU A 276 -1.37 -5.41 -2.16
C LEU A 276 -2.12 -6.63 -2.71
N GLU A 277 -3.41 -6.72 -2.43
CA GLU A 277 -4.27 -7.79 -2.93
C GLU A 277 -4.39 -7.75 -4.46
N ALA A 278 -4.63 -6.58 -5.04
CA ALA A 278 -4.71 -6.39 -6.49
C ALA A 278 -3.41 -6.80 -7.20
N LEU A 279 -2.26 -6.54 -6.57
CA LEU A 279 -0.93 -6.91 -7.07
C LEU A 279 -0.55 -8.38 -6.80
N GLY A 280 -1.26 -9.04 -5.88
CA GLY A 280 -0.99 -10.41 -5.44
C GLY A 280 0.18 -10.52 -4.46
N PHE A 281 0.54 -9.44 -3.77
CA PHE A 281 1.61 -9.44 -2.78
C PHE A 281 1.14 -9.97 -1.42
N LYS A 282 2.03 -10.73 -0.77
CA LYS A 282 1.83 -11.18 0.62
C LYS A 282 2.66 -10.33 1.56
N THR A 283 2.12 -9.99 2.71
CA THR A 283 2.85 -9.28 3.76
C THR A 283 3.79 -10.23 4.52
N PRO A 284 4.98 -9.77 4.96
CA PRO A 284 5.57 -8.46 4.73
C PRO A 284 6.12 -8.32 3.30
N VAL A 285 6.06 -7.12 2.74
CA VAL A 285 6.38 -6.83 1.33
C VAL A 285 7.31 -5.62 1.22
N LEU A 286 8.26 -5.71 0.29
CA LEU A 286 9.12 -4.61 -0.17
C LEU A 286 9.24 -4.79 -1.68
N ALA A 287 8.55 -3.94 -2.42
CA ALA A 287 8.54 -3.94 -3.87
C ALA A 287 8.86 -2.54 -4.37
N CYS A 288 9.66 -2.44 -5.41
CA CYS A 288 9.99 -1.16 -6.01
C CYS A 288 10.33 -1.34 -7.50
N SER A 289 10.17 -0.26 -8.25
CA SER A 289 10.71 -0.13 -9.60
C SER A 289 11.69 1.05 -9.60
N ASP A 290 12.90 0.78 -10.08
CA ASP A 290 13.83 1.80 -10.59
C ASP A 290 14.22 2.92 -9.59
N ARG A 291 14.55 2.55 -8.35
CA ARG A 291 15.04 3.50 -7.33
C ARG A 291 16.41 3.08 -6.82
N GLY A 292 17.44 3.88 -7.10
CA GLY A 292 18.80 3.65 -6.60
C GLY A 292 18.85 3.46 -5.08
N GLU A 293 18.51 4.49 -4.29
CA GLU A 293 18.39 4.36 -2.82
C GLU A 293 16.95 4.02 -2.43
N ILE A 294 16.79 2.91 -1.71
CA ILE A 294 15.52 2.54 -1.10
C ILE A 294 15.43 3.29 0.23
N PRO A 295 14.31 3.93 0.58
CA PRO A 295 14.12 4.58 1.87
C PRO A 295 13.88 3.54 2.99
N CYS A 296 14.65 2.47 2.99
CA CYS A 296 14.62 1.36 3.92
C CYS A 296 16.03 1.03 4.39
N LYS A 297 16.15 0.63 5.65
CA LYS A 297 17.40 0.14 6.23
C LYS A 297 17.16 -1.13 7.03
N ILE A 298 18.16 -2.00 7.04
CA ILE A 298 18.16 -3.20 7.88
C ILE A 298 18.85 -2.85 9.19
N ILE A 299 18.21 -3.17 10.31
CA ILE A 299 18.78 -2.99 11.65
C ILE A 299 18.92 -4.36 12.32
N ALA A 300 20.16 -4.80 12.50
CA ALA A 300 20.47 -5.98 13.30
C ALA A 300 20.55 -5.58 14.78
N LYS A 301 19.91 -6.34 15.66
CA LYS A 301 19.85 -6.09 17.11
C LYS A 301 20.15 -7.35 17.89
N ALA A 302 20.84 -7.20 19.02
CA ALA A 302 21.04 -8.27 19.99
C ALA A 302 20.44 -7.91 21.34
N TYR A 303 19.93 -8.92 22.04
CA TYR A 303 19.28 -8.83 23.33
C TYR A 303 19.88 -9.82 24.32
N GLY A 304 20.09 -9.37 25.56
CA GLY A 304 20.47 -10.23 26.68
C GLY A 304 19.30 -10.96 27.33
N LYS A 305 19.62 -11.75 28.37
CA LYS A 305 18.66 -12.42 29.27
C LYS A 305 17.66 -11.40 29.83
N GLY A 306 16.36 -11.64 29.64
CA GLY A 306 15.29 -10.71 30.05
C GLY A 306 14.95 -9.57 29.06
N PHE A 307 15.42 -9.63 27.80
CA PHE A 307 15.17 -8.64 26.74
C PHE A 307 15.69 -7.21 27.02
N ARG A 308 16.53 -7.04 28.06
CA ARG A 308 17.17 -5.75 28.39
C ARG A 308 18.67 -5.79 28.06
N ALA A 309 19.21 -4.62 27.73
CA ALA A 309 20.43 -4.36 26.96
C ALA A 309 20.30 -4.66 25.44
N LYS A 310 20.54 -3.64 24.63
CA LYS A 310 20.36 -3.62 23.17
C LYS A 310 21.62 -3.05 22.51
N ARG A 311 22.30 -3.84 21.68
CA ARG A 311 23.27 -3.34 20.69
C ARG A 311 22.59 -3.36 19.32
N SER A 312 22.82 -2.36 18.48
CA SER A 312 22.24 -2.31 17.13
C SER A 312 23.23 -1.79 16.10
N TYR A 313 23.14 -2.36 14.90
CA TYR A 313 23.89 -1.93 13.71
C TYR A 313 22.93 -1.78 12.55
N GLU A 314 23.24 -0.88 11.63
CA GLU A 314 22.38 -0.51 10.51
C GLU A 314 23.11 -0.74 9.18
N ALA A 315 22.39 -1.24 8.18
CA ALA A 315 22.82 -1.27 6.80
C ALA A 315 21.75 -0.60 5.92
N LYS A 316 22.19 0.24 4.98
CA LYS A 316 21.31 0.85 3.97
C LYS A 316 20.94 -0.17 2.90
N LEU A 317 19.82 0.04 2.21
CA LEU A 317 19.37 -0.81 1.11
C LEU A 317 19.37 -0.07 -0.22
N TYR A 318 19.79 -0.77 -1.28
CA TYR A 318 19.82 -0.27 -2.64
C TYR A 318 19.18 -1.28 -3.60
N VAL A 319 18.60 -0.77 -4.70
CA VAL A 319 18.15 -1.62 -5.81
C VAL A 319 19.29 -1.74 -6.82
N MET A 320 19.59 -2.98 -7.23
CA MET A 320 20.40 -3.27 -8.41
C MET A 320 19.52 -3.44 -9.65
#